data_AF-K1TW91-F1
#
_entry.id   AF-K1TW91-F1
#
_cell.length_a   1.000
_cell.length_b   1.000
_cell.length_c   1.000
_cell.angle_alpha   90.00
_cell.angle_beta   90.00
_cell.angle_gamma   90.00
#
_symmetry.space_group_name_H-M   'P 1'
#
loop_
_entity.id
_entity.type
_entity.pdbx_description
1 polymer ?
#
loop_
_entity_poly.entity_id
_entity_poly.type
_entity_poly.pdbx_seq_one_letter_code
_entity_poly.pdbx_strand_id
1 'polypeptide(L)'
;PDGLKDLLKSYERQIAALGDNYVANQTATRAAFTGEKLLKTAEWNQMAPFNKYTPNNYVTGCVATAGAIVMKHHGYPAKGTGSHSYTWNGQTLTANFGHDYDWASMPAKYDGTNDADFDGVAMLMADLGVAVEMKYDKDGSGAYIGNLVTALQKYYGYSKLSHLMAIEDVGA
;
A
#
# COMPACT_ATOMS: atom_id res chain seq x y z
N PRO A 1 -11.76 0.42 7.42
CA PRO A 1 -10.56 -0.19 6.78
C PRO A 1 -9.47 -0.47 7.81
N ASP A 2 -8.66 -1.52 7.65
CA ASP A 2 -7.72 -1.95 8.70
C ASP A 2 -6.62 -0.94 8.98
N GLY A 3 -6.15 -0.20 7.97
CA GLY A 3 -5.21 0.91 8.20
C GLY A 3 -5.76 2.02 9.13
N LEU A 4 -7.07 2.29 9.09
CA LEU A 4 -7.70 3.23 10.03
C LEU A 4 -7.80 2.64 11.44
N LYS A 5 -8.10 1.34 11.55
CA LYS A 5 -8.13 0.66 12.85
C LYS A 5 -6.75 0.66 13.49
N ASP A 6 -5.70 0.41 12.72
CA ASP A 6 -4.31 0.42 13.20
C ASP A 6 -3.86 1.82 13.64
N LEU A 7 -4.28 2.86 12.90
CA LEU A 7 -4.05 4.25 13.30
C LEU A 7 -4.73 4.56 14.64
N LEU A 8 -6.00 4.21 14.80
CA LEU A 8 -6.75 4.47 16.03
C LEU A 8 -6.14 3.69 17.22
N LYS A 9 -5.77 2.42 17.03
CA LYS A 9 -5.03 1.64 18.03
C LYS A 9 -3.68 2.25 18.38
N SER A 10 -2.99 2.87 17.41
CA SER A 10 -1.74 3.59 17.67
C SER A 10 -1.99 4.79 18.58
N TYR A 11 -3.04 5.56 18.34
CA TYR A 11 -3.42 6.67 19.22
C TYR A 11 -3.85 6.21 20.60
N GLU A 12 -4.60 5.13 20.72
CA GLU A 12 -4.94 4.54 22.03
C GLU A 12 -3.68 4.18 22.84
N ARG A 13 -2.70 3.54 22.19
CA ARG A 13 -1.41 3.23 22.84
C ARG A 13 -0.62 4.46 23.21
N GLN A 14 -0.58 5.47 22.34
CA GLN A 14 0.10 6.73 22.63
C GLN A 14 -0.53 7.44 23.83
N ILE A 15 -1.86 7.59 23.85
CA ILE A 15 -2.61 8.19 24.96
C ILE A 15 -2.36 7.42 26.26
N ALA A 16 -2.40 6.09 26.23
CA ALA A 16 -2.12 5.27 27.41
C ALA A 16 -0.67 5.44 27.93
N ALA A 17 0.30 5.68 27.04
CA ALA A 17 1.70 5.89 27.40
C ALA A 17 1.98 7.28 28.03
N LEU A 18 1.07 8.25 27.86
CA LEU A 18 1.24 9.60 28.40
C LEU A 18 1.12 9.63 29.94
N GLY A 19 0.34 8.72 30.54
CA GLY A 19 0.13 8.63 31.99
C GLY A 19 -0.65 9.84 32.59
N ASP A 20 -1.06 9.71 33.86
CA ASP A 20 -1.98 10.67 34.52
C ASP A 20 -1.40 12.08 34.75
N ASN A 21 -0.07 12.22 34.69
CA ASN A 21 0.65 13.49 34.91
C ASN A 21 1.13 14.14 33.60
N TYR A 22 0.60 13.71 32.45
CA TYR A 22 0.96 14.30 31.17
C TYR A 22 0.52 15.77 31.08
N VAL A 23 1.50 16.66 31.07
CA VAL A 23 1.29 18.05 30.65
C VAL A 23 1.47 18.09 29.14
N ALA A 24 0.37 18.28 28.41
CA ALA A 24 0.42 18.48 26.97
C ALA A 24 1.43 19.58 26.64
N ASN A 25 2.43 19.25 25.82
CA ASN A 25 3.37 20.25 25.34
C ASN A 25 2.63 21.17 24.36
N GLN A 26 2.03 22.24 24.89
CA GLN A 26 1.28 23.25 24.11
C GLN A 26 2.16 23.97 23.09
N THR A 27 3.48 23.80 23.18
CA THR A 27 4.49 24.38 22.28
C THR A 27 4.76 23.53 21.04
N ALA A 28 4.22 22.31 20.94
CA ALA A 28 4.27 21.50 19.72
C ALA A 28 3.35 22.10 18.65
N THR A 29 3.68 23.30 18.18
CA THR A 29 3.26 23.73 16.86
C THR A 29 4.06 22.88 15.90
N ARG A 30 3.45 21.82 15.38
CA ARG A 30 3.88 21.35 14.06
C ARG A 30 3.85 22.60 13.20
N ALA A 31 5.01 23.05 12.72
CA ALA A 31 5.02 23.96 11.60
C ALA A 31 4.10 23.31 10.57
N ALA A 32 2.95 23.92 10.29
CA ALA A 32 2.13 23.48 9.19
C ALA A 32 3.09 23.40 8.01
N PHE A 33 3.19 22.24 7.36
CA PHE A 33 3.98 22.13 6.15
C PHE A 33 3.38 23.15 5.17
N THR A 34 4.03 24.29 5.06
CA THR A 34 3.52 25.42 4.29
C THR A 34 3.89 25.18 2.84
N GLY A 35 2.89 25.04 1.98
CA GLY A 35 3.07 24.73 0.56
C GLY A 35 2.71 23.29 0.14
N GLU A 36 2.07 22.50 1.00
CA GLU A 36 1.54 21.19 0.60
C GLU A 36 0.55 21.32 -0.56
N LYS A 37 0.80 20.57 -1.64
CA LYS A 37 -0.11 20.43 -2.76
C LYS A 37 -0.77 19.06 -2.67
N LEU A 38 -2.08 19.04 -2.48
CA LEU A 38 -2.85 17.80 -2.58
C LEU A 38 -2.69 17.22 -3.98
N LEU A 39 -2.08 16.04 -4.06
CA LEU A 39 -1.92 15.32 -5.32
C LEU A 39 -3.23 14.62 -5.65
N LYS A 40 -3.72 14.80 -6.88
CA LYS A 40 -4.83 13.99 -7.40
C LYS A 40 -4.28 12.61 -7.76
N THR A 41 -4.64 11.61 -6.97
CA THR A 41 -4.22 10.21 -7.14
C THR A 41 -5.40 9.33 -7.53
N ALA A 42 -5.14 8.05 -7.76
CA ALA A 42 -6.17 7.09 -8.10
C ALA A 42 -7.11 6.80 -6.91
N GLU A 43 -8.41 6.72 -7.19
CA GLU A 43 -9.50 6.40 -6.26
C GLU A 43 -9.71 4.88 -6.23
N TRP A 44 -8.68 4.12 -5.86
CA TRP A 44 -8.71 2.65 -5.85
C TRP A 44 -9.07 2.07 -4.48
N ASN A 45 -9.65 0.87 -4.47
CA ASN A 45 -10.10 0.17 -3.26
C ASN A 45 -9.52 -1.26 -3.18
N GLN A 46 -9.95 -2.05 -2.20
CA GLN A 46 -9.44 -3.39 -1.93
C GLN A 46 -10.39 -4.53 -2.34
N MET A 47 -11.64 -4.21 -2.70
CA MET A 47 -12.66 -5.17 -3.11
C MET A 47 -12.71 -5.30 -4.63
N ALA A 48 -13.69 -6.01 -5.19
CA ALA A 48 -13.88 -6.07 -6.63
C ALA A 48 -14.00 -4.66 -7.24
N PRO A 49 -13.42 -4.43 -8.44
CA PRO A 49 -12.69 -5.38 -9.29
C PRO A 49 -11.21 -5.57 -8.90
N PHE A 50 -10.68 -4.77 -7.97
CA PHE A 50 -9.26 -4.68 -7.62
C PHE A 50 -8.65 -5.97 -7.08
N ASN A 51 -9.46 -6.85 -6.49
CA ASN A 51 -9.02 -8.10 -5.90
C ASN A 51 -9.22 -9.33 -6.80
N LYS A 52 -9.53 -9.14 -8.08
CA LYS A 52 -9.83 -10.24 -9.02
C LYS A 52 -8.79 -11.37 -9.03
N TYR A 53 -7.52 -11.05 -8.78
CA TYR A 53 -6.41 -12.01 -8.84
C TYR A 53 -5.82 -12.37 -7.47
N THR A 54 -6.42 -11.91 -6.38
CA THR A 54 -5.99 -12.32 -5.04
C THR A 54 -6.52 -13.72 -4.73
N PRO A 55 -5.87 -14.47 -3.81
CA PRO A 55 -6.38 -15.77 -3.38
C PRO A 55 -7.81 -15.66 -2.87
N ASN A 56 -8.72 -16.48 -3.40
CA ASN A 56 -10.15 -16.50 -3.08
C ASN A 56 -10.88 -15.15 -3.26
N ASN A 57 -10.33 -14.23 -4.08
CA ASN A 57 -10.81 -12.85 -4.20
C ASN A 57 -10.95 -12.16 -2.83
N TYR A 58 -10.02 -12.44 -1.92
CA TYR A 58 -9.90 -11.73 -0.65
C TYR A 58 -9.43 -10.30 -0.87
N VAL A 59 -9.64 -9.42 0.10
CA VAL A 59 -9.26 -8.01 -0.08
C VAL A 59 -7.77 -7.89 -0.42
N THR A 60 -7.41 -6.93 -1.27
CA THR A 60 -6.01 -6.75 -1.72
C THR A 60 -5.04 -6.43 -0.59
N GLY A 61 -5.55 -5.82 0.49
CA GLY A 61 -4.77 -5.35 1.62
C GLY A 61 -4.34 -3.89 1.47
N CYS A 62 -4.33 -3.17 2.58
CA CYS A 62 -4.08 -1.73 2.60
C CYS A 62 -2.68 -1.38 2.05
N VAL A 63 -1.68 -2.22 2.32
CA VAL A 63 -0.30 -2.03 1.85
C VAL A 63 -0.21 -2.13 0.33
N ALA A 64 -0.83 -3.14 -0.27
CA ALA A 64 -0.82 -3.33 -1.72
C ALA A 64 -1.58 -2.20 -2.43
N THR A 65 -2.77 -1.83 -1.94
CA THR A 65 -3.55 -0.73 -2.51
C THR A 65 -2.83 0.61 -2.41
N ALA A 66 -2.24 0.93 -1.25
CA ALA A 66 -1.49 2.17 -1.08
C ALA A 66 -0.26 2.21 -2.01
N GLY A 67 0.50 1.11 -2.09
CA GLY A 67 1.62 0.98 -3.01
C GLY A 67 1.20 1.16 -4.47
N ALA A 68 0.10 0.52 -4.88
CA ALA A 68 -0.43 0.63 -6.24
C ALA A 68 -0.81 2.08 -6.60
N ILE A 69 -1.47 2.80 -5.69
CA ILE A 69 -1.85 4.21 -5.89
C ILE A 69 -0.61 5.09 -6.08
N VAL A 70 0.45 4.87 -5.28
CA VAL A 70 1.73 5.59 -5.43
C VAL A 70 2.38 5.27 -6.78
N MET A 71 2.45 4.00 -7.16
CA MET A 71 3.03 3.60 -8.44
C MET A 71 2.26 4.18 -9.64
N LYS A 72 0.93 4.20 -9.56
CA LYS A 72 0.07 4.82 -10.57
C LYS A 72 0.29 6.32 -10.69
N HIS A 73 0.52 7.02 -9.58
CA HIS A 73 0.83 8.44 -9.61
C HIS A 73 2.12 8.72 -10.40
N HIS A 74 3.13 7.86 -10.27
CA HIS A 74 4.38 7.98 -11.01
C HIS A 74 4.32 7.39 -12.43
N GLY A 75 3.37 6.51 -12.72
CA GLY A 75 3.32 5.78 -14.00
C GLY A 75 4.57 4.91 -14.20
N TYR A 76 5.09 4.31 -13.13
CA TYR A 76 6.36 3.59 -13.12
C TYR A 76 6.29 2.34 -12.21
N PRO A 77 6.94 1.22 -12.60
CA PRO A 77 7.75 1.02 -13.81
C PRO A 77 6.94 0.60 -15.02
N ALA A 78 7.47 0.78 -16.23
CA ALA A 78 6.86 0.16 -17.42
C ALA A 78 6.86 -1.37 -17.34
N LYS A 79 7.86 -1.95 -16.64
CA LYS A 79 8.05 -3.38 -16.47
C LYS A 79 8.78 -3.66 -15.15
N GLY A 80 8.30 -4.60 -14.35
CA GLY A 80 9.02 -5.06 -13.16
C GLY A 80 10.12 -6.07 -13.50
N THR A 81 10.73 -6.64 -12.47
CA THR A 81 11.85 -7.59 -12.62
C THR A 81 11.77 -8.72 -11.60
N GLY A 82 12.17 -9.92 -12.03
CA GLY A 82 12.23 -11.10 -11.17
C GLY A 82 10.87 -11.65 -10.77
N SER A 83 10.87 -12.43 -9.70
CA SER A 83 9.68 -13.08 -9.15
C SER A 83 9.83 -13.25 -7.64
N HIS A 84 8.71 -13.43 -6.94
CA HIS A 84 8.69 -13.80 -5.52
C HIS A 84 7.69 -14.92 -5.27
N SER A 85 8.02 -15.78 -4.31
CA SER A 85 7.16 -16.88 -3.87
C SER A 85 7.20 -17.00 -2.35
N TYR A 86 6.05 -17.25 -1.72
CA TYR A 86 5.96 -17.52 -0.29
C TYR A 86 4.78 -18.44 0.02
N THR A 87 4.82 -19.08 1.19
CA THR A 87 3.74 -19.95 1.65
C THR A 87 2.74 -19.16 2.49
N TRP A 88 1.46 -19.28 2.17
CA TRP A 88 0.33 -18.75 2.92
C TRP A 88 -0.76 -19.83 3.03
N ASN A 89 -1.18 -20.16 4.25
CA ASN A 89 -2.23 -21.16 4.53
C ASN A 89 -2.02 -22.51 3.81
N GLY A 90 -0.79 -23.00 3.75
CA GLY A 90 -0.44 -24.26 3.08
C GLY A 90 -0.39 -24.17 1.55
N GLN A 91 -0.71 -23.02 0.96
CA GLN A 91 -0.59 -22.75 -0.47
C GLN A 91 0.69 -21.94 -0.75
N THR A 92 1.39 -22.28 -1.84
CA THR A 92 2.46 -21.42 -2.37
C THR A 92 1.85 -20.37 -3.29
N LEU A 93 2.07 -19.10 -2.96
CA LEU A 93 1.69 -17.96 -3.79
C LEU A 93 2.94 -17.48 -4.53
N THR A 94 2.81 -17.18 -5.82
CA THR A 94 3.92 -16.77 -6.69
C THR A 94 3.48 -15.66 -7.62
N ALA A 95 4.32 -14.66 -7.81
CA ALA A 95 4.15 -13.60 -8.80
C ALA A 95 5.45 -13.41 -9.58
N ASN A 96 5.33 -13.17 -10.89
CA ASN A 96 6.43 -12.81 -11.76
C ASN A 96 6.22 -11.38 -12.20
N PHE A 97 7.15 -10.49 -11.85
CA PHE A 97 7.00 -9.05 -12.07
C PHE A 97 7.52 -8.62 -13.45
N GLY A 98 8.09 -9.55 -14.21
CA GLY A 98 8.69 -9.31 -15.53
C GLY A 98 7.69 -9.11 -16.67
N HIS A 99 6.48 -8.62 -16.39
CA HIS A 99 5.50 -8.22 -17.40
C HIS A 99 5.30 -6.69 -17.39
N ASP A 100 4.66 -6.21 -18.44
CA ASP A 100 4.44 -4.78 -18.62
C ASP A 100 3.28 -4.29 -17.75
N TYR A 101 3.42 -3.07 -17.22
CA TYR A 101 2.36 -2.33 -16.54
C TYR A 101 1.91 -1.20 -17.46
N ASP A 102 0.83 -1.42 -18.20
CA ASP A 102 0.25 -0.40 -19.08
C ASP A 102 -0.52 0.64 -18.24
N TRP A 103 0.22 1.61 -17.71
CA TRP A 103 -0.33 2.68 -16.89
C TRP A 103 -1.36 3.53 -17.63
N ALA A 104 -1.28 3.66 -18.95
CA ALA A 104 -2.23 4.48 -19.71
C ALA A 104 -3.62 3.85 -19.71
N SER A 105 -3.68 2.52 -19.75
CA SER A 105 -4.93 1.74 -19.75
C SER A 105 -5.54 1.52 -18.36
N MET A 106 -4.83 1.85 -17.28
CA MET A 106 -5.36 1.72 -15.90
C MET A 106 -6.15 2.98 -15.48
N PRO A 107 -7.49 2.95 -15.34
CA PRO A 107 -8.26 4.14 -15.00
C PRO A 107 -7.98 4.61 -13.57
N ALA A 108 -8.05 5.93 -13.34
CA ALA A 108 -7.88 6.50 -12.01
C ALA A 108 -9.11 6.32 -11.11
N LYS A 109 -10.29 6.01 -11.66
CA LYS A 109 -11.54 5.95 -10.91
C LYS A 109 -12.42 4.81 -11.41
N TYR A 110 -12.92 4.03 -10.46
CA TYR A 110 -13.94 3.01 -10.67
C TYR A 110 -15.31 3.65 -10.46
N ASP A 111 -16.23 3.43 -11.41
CA ASP A 111 -17.57 4.03 -11.38
C ASP A 111 -18.69 3.02 -11.07
N GLY A 112 -18.33 1.75 -10.85
CA GLY A 112 -19.28 0.66 -10.61
C GLY A 112 -19.73 -0.07 -11.87
N THR A 113 -19.32 0.40 -13.06
CA THR A 113 -19.73 -0.18 -14.36
C THR A 113 -18.55 -0.56 -15.24
N ASN A 114 -17.34 -0.12 -14.90
CA ASN A 114 -16.15 -0.29 -15.71
C ASN A 114 -15.19 -1.38 -15.20
N ASP A 115 -15.71 -2.46 -14.62
CA ASP A 115 -14.91 -3.58 -14.06
C ASP A 115 -13.84 -4.10 -15.03
N ALA A 116 -14.19 -4.17 -16.32
CA ALA A 116 -13.32 -4.68 -17.37
C ALA A 116 -12.03 -3.86 -17.54
N ASP A 117 -12.06 -2.56 -17.22
CA ASP A 117 -10.92 -1.66 -17.37
C ASP A 117 -9.92 -1.78 -16.20
N PHE A 118 -10.29 -2.48 -15.13
CA PHE A 118 -9.48 -2.62 -13.92
C PHE A 118 -8.61 -3.87 -13.87
N ASP A 119 -8.58 -4.66 -14.95
CA ASP A 119 -7.82 -5.90 -15.00
C ASP A 119 -6.33 -5.71 -14.69
N GLY A 120 -5.70 -4.71 -15.33
CA GLY A 120 -4.30 -4.35 -15.07
C GLY A 120 -4.08 -3.82 -13.65
N VAL A 121 -5.06 -3.15 -13.06
CA VAL A 121 -4.99 -2.68 -11.66
C VAL A 121 -5.07 -3.87 -10.70
N ALA A 122 -5.94 -4.83 -10.98
CA ALA A 122 -6.07 -6.04 -10.17
C ALA A 122 -4.82 -6.91 -10.23
N MET A 123 -4.19 -7.02 -11.41
CA MET A 123 -2.91 -7.70 -11.57
C MET A 123 -1.82 -7.03 -10.72
N LEU A 124 -1.68 -5.70 -10.86
CA LEU A 124 -0.73 -4.91 -10.04
C LEU A 124 -0.95 -5.11 -8.53
N MET A 125 -2.20 -5.10 -8.06
CA MET A 125 -2.49 -5.31 -6.65
C MET A 125 -2.18 -6.72 -6.17
N ALA A 126 -2.42 -7.75 -7.00
CA ALA A 126 -2.05 -9.12 -6.69
C ALA A 126 -0.52 -9.31 -6.65
N ASP A 127 0.21 -8.74 -7.62
CA ASP A 127 1.68 -8.75 -7.65
C ASP A 127 2.26 -8.10 -6.41
N LEU A 128 1.78 -6.90 -6.07
CA LEU A 128 2.22 -6.21 -4.87
C LEU A 128 1.89 -7.01 -3.62
N GLY A 129 0.71 -7.63 -3.55
CA GLY A 129 0.35 -8.50 -2.44
C GLY A 129 1.33 -9.67 -2.28
N VAL A 130 1.73 -10.33 -3.36
CA VAL A 130 2.76 -11.38 -3.30
C VAL A 130 4.12 -10.81 -2.92
N ALA A 131 4.51 -9.68 -3.50
CA ALA A 131 5.80 -9.04 -3.25
C ALA A 131 5.99 -8.62 -1.78
N VAL A 132 4.90 -8.34 -1.05
CA VAL A 132 4.93 -7.98 0.37
C VAL A 132 4.59 -9.14 1.32
N GLU A 133 4.46 -10.36 0.80
CA GLU A 133 4.05 -11.56 1.55
C GLU A 133 2.72 -11.42 2.29
N MET A 134 1.73 -10.84 1.60
CA MET A 134 0.41 -10.53 2.13
C MET A 134 -0.22 -11.72 2.86
N LYS A 135 -0.71 -11.48 4.07
CA LYS A 135 -1.56 -12.43 4.78
C LYS A 135 -3.00 -12.12 4.38
N TYR A 136 -3.47 -12.83 3.36
CA TYR A 136 -4.82 -12.63 2.84
C TYR A 136 -5.87 -13.13 3.83
N ASP A 137 -7.00 -12.43 3.93
CA ASP A 137 -8.21 -12.87 4.64
C ASP A 137 -9.46 -12.22 4.03
N LYS A 138 -10.63 -12.82 4.25
CA LYS A 138 -11.92 -12.33 3.75
C LYS A 138 -12.24 -10.94 4.28
N ASP A 139 -11.95 -10.70 5.56
CA ASP A 139 -12.34 -9.48 6.27
C ASP A 139 -11.21 -8.45 6.38
N GLY A 140 -10.00 -8.81 5.96
CA GLY A 140 -8.82 -7.95 6.09
C GLY A 140 -7.51 -8.63 5.74
N SER A 141 -6.81 -8.11 4.73
CA SER A 141 -5.49 -8.59 4.33
C SER A 141 -4.39 -7.65 4.84
N GLY A 142 -3.35 -8.21 5.47
CA GLY A 142 -2.29 -7.46 6.13
C GLY A 142 -0.89 -7.82 5.65
N ALA A 143 0.00 -6.83 5.60
CA ALA A 143 1.42 -7.01 5.34
C ALA A 143 2.24 -5.96 6.11
N TYR A 144 3.54 -6.22 6.27
CA TYR A 144 4.45 -5.25 6.87
C TYR A 144 4.87 -4.19 5.85
N ILE A 145 4.78 -2.90 6.20
CA ILE A 145 5.09 -1.80 5.28
C ILE A 145 6.55 -1.79 4.82
N GLY A 146 7.49 -2.28 5.65
CA GLY A 146 8.89 -2.41 5.24
C GLY A 146 9.09 -3.42 4.08
N ASN A 147 8.19 -4.38 3.93
CA ASN A 147 8.21 -5.29 2.78
C ASN A 147 7.87 -4.55 1.50
N LEU A 148 6.97 -3.55 1.54
CA LEU A 148 6.64 -2.73 0.38
C LEU A 148 7.86 -1.93 -0.08
N VAL A 149 8.58 -1.28 0.83
CA VAL A 149 9.79 -0.53 0.49
C VAL A 149 10.83 -1.45 -0.16
N THR A 150 11.07 -2.62 0.43
CA THR A 150 11.99 -3.62 -0.10
C THR A 150 11.56 -4.11 -1.49
N ALA A 151 10.27 -4.39 -1.68
CA ALA A 151 9.71 -4.83 -2.96
C ALA A 151 9.86 -3.76 -4.05
N LEU A 152 9.53 -2.49 -3.73
CA LEU A 152 9.65 -1.36 -4.67
C LEU A 152 11.08 -1.20 -5.17
N GLN A 153 12.07 -1.32 -4.28
CA GLN A 153 13.48 -1.25 -4.65
C GLN A 153 13.93 -2.49 -5.45
N LYS A 154 13.55 -3.69 -5.01
CA LYS A 154 14.07 -4.95 -5.54
C LYS A 154 13.44 -5.34 -6.88
N TYR A 155 12.13 -5.23 -6.99
CA TYR A 155 11.35 -5.77 -8.12
C TYR A 155 10.89 -4.68 -9.09
N TYR A 156 10.66 -3.46 -8.59
CA TYR A 156 10.06 -2.37 -9.38
C TYR A 156 11.03 -1.24 -9.72
N GLY A 157 12.30 -1.34 -9.34
CA GLY A 157 13.34 -0.38 -9.76
C GLY A 157 13.27 1.00 -9.09
N TYR A 158 12.50 1.16 -8.02
CA TYR A 158 12.48 2.42 -7.27
C TYR A 158 13.82 2.69 -6.58
N SER A 159 14.12 3.97 -6.36
CA SER A 159 15.38 4.41 -5.78
C SER A 159 15.65 3.76 -4.42
N LYS A 160 16.93 3.47 -4.14
CA LYS A 160 17.39 3.05 -2.80
C LYS A 160 17.15 4.12 -1.72
N LEU A 161 16.87 5.36 -2.13
CA LEU A 161 16.44 6.44 -1.23
C LEU A 161 14.98 6.31 -0.80
N SER A 162 14.18 5.44 -1.41
CA SER A 162 12.85 5.09 -0.88
C SER A 162 13.06 4.39 0.46
N HIS A 163 12.66 5.03 1.56
CA HIS A 163 12.80 4.47 2.90
C HIS A 163 11.52 4.71 3.70
N LEU A 164 11.31 3.90 4.73
CA LEU A 164 10.30 4.16 5.73
C LEU A 164 10.81 5.29 6.61
N MET A 165 10.08 6.40 6.69
CA MET A 165 10.37 7.48 7.63
C MET A 165 9.52 7.32 8.89
N ALA A 166 10.17 7.41 10.05
CA ALA A 166 9.50 7.61 11.34
C ALA A 166 9.28 9.12 11.59
N ILE A 167 8.44 9.44 12.57
CA ILE A 167 8.26 10.84 13.03
C ILE A 167 9.59 11.44 13.50
N GLU A 168 10.48 10.61 14.04
CA GLU A 168 11.82 11.00 14.49
C GLU A 168 12.72 11.47 13.33
N ASP A 169 12.52 10.91 12.13
CA ASP A 169 13.33 11.19 10.93
C ASP A 169 12.94 12.51 10.26
N VAL A 170 11.75 13.06 10.55
CA VAL A 170 11.25 14.31 9.95
C VAL A 170 11.55 15.55 10.79
N GLY A 171 12.37 15.43 11.84
CA GLY A 171 12.87 16.57 12.62
C GLY A 171 11.76 17.36 13.35
N ALA A 172 10.76 16.64 13.89
CA ALA A 172 9.70 17.21 14.71
C ALA A 172 10.09 17.29 16.20
#